data_AF-A0A5C5W2U5-F1
#
_entry.id   AF-A0A5C5W2U5-F1
#
_cell.length_a   1.000
_cell.length_b   1.000
_cell.length_c   1.000
_cell.angle_alpha   90.00
_cell.angle_beta   90.00
_cell.angle_gamma   90.00
#
_symmetry.space_group_name_H-M   'P 1'
#
loop_
_entity.id
_entity.type
_entity.pdbx_description
1 polymer ?
#
loop_
_entity_poly.entity_id
_entity_poly.type
_entity_poly.pdbx_seq_one_letter_code
_entity_poly.pdbx_strand_id
1 'polypeptide(L)'
;MAERRSLTEGLKATPPAIAPPTIDIAKERAFVFGDKEPPKPAAPVVATAALNRVPISTRIRDDFARALKRASLERQLEGREPNTLQDILEEAIEPWLKANGYLS
;
A
#
# COMPACT_ATOMS: atom_id res chain seq x y z
N MET A 1 -33.32 -13.99 18.37
CA MET A 1 -31.87 -13.82 18.59
C MET A 1 -31.17 -14.76 17.63
N ALA A 2 -30.21 -14.28 16.83
CA ALA A 2 -29.48 -15.16 15.91
C ALA A 2 -28.50 -16.02 16.71
N GLU A 3 -28.74 -17.34 16.77
CA GLU A 3 -27.81 -18.28 17.38
C GLU A 3 -26.47 -18.25 16.65
N ARG A 4 -25.40 -18.03 17.41
CA ARG A 4 -24.03 -18.05 16.91
C ARG A 4 -23.66 -19.50 16.61
N ARG A 5 -23.50 -19.83 15.33
CA ARG A 5 -22.97 -21.14 14.89
C ARG A 5 -21.56 -21.35 15.43
N SER A 6 -21.27 -22.56 15.90
CA SER A 6 -19.92 -22.90 16.35
C SER A 6 -18.94 -22.92 15.18
N LEU A 7 -17.71 -22.45 15.40
CA LEU A 7 -16.60 -22.53 14.43
C LEU A 7 -16.40 -23.95 13.90
N THR A 8 -16.64 -24.95 14.75
CA THR A 8 -16.55 -26.37 14.38
C THR A 8 -17.64 -26.83 13.42
N GLU A 9 -18.80 -26.18 13.43
CA GLU A 9 -19.90 -26.49 12.50
C GLU A 9 -19.67 -25.87 11.12
N GLY A 10 -19.05 -24.68 11.05
CA GLY A 10 -18.71 -24.03 9.78
C GLY A 10 -17.73 -24.82 8.91
N LEU A 11 -16.79 -25.55 9.55
CA LEU A 11 -15.79 -26.38 8.86
C LEU A 11 -16.36 -27.65 8.22
N LYS A 12 -17.53 -28.13 8.68
CA LYS A 12 -18.17 -29.35 8.15
C LYS A 12 -19.02 -29.11 6.91
N ALA A 13 -19.37 -27.85 6.63
CA ALA A 13 -20.29 -27.49 5.54
C ALA A 13 -19.61 -27.30 4.18
N THR A 14 -18.30 -27.57 4.06
CA THR A 14 -17.59 -27.48 2.79
C THR A 14 -17.94 -28.68 1.91
N PRO A 15 -18.49 -28.49 0.69
CA PRO A 15 -18.74 -29.60 -0.23
C PRO A 15 -17.43 -30.33 -0.58
N PRO A 16 -17.42 -31.68 -0.66
CA PRO A 16 -16.22 -32.45 -0.97
C PRO A 16 -15.96 -32.42 -2.47
N ALA A 17 -15.44 -31.31 -2.97
CA ALA A 17 -14.92 -31.24 -4.33
C ALA A 17 -13.39 -31.36 -4.28
N ILE A 18 -12.92 -32.55 -4.65
CA ILE A 18 -11.56 -32.88 -5.12
C ILE A 18 -10.53 -33.17 -4.01
N ALA A 19 -10.26 -34.47 -3.83
CA ALA A 19 -9.14 -35.11 -3.12
C ALA A 19 -9.06 -34.91 -1.59
N PRO A 20 -8.65 -35.94 -0.82
CA PRO A 20 -8.35 -35.76 0.60
C PRO A 20 -7.24 -34.70 0.72
N PRO A 21 -7.44 -33.60 1.45
CA PRO A 21 -6.34 -32.71 1.74
C PRO A 21 -5.41 -33.48 2.65
N THR A 22 -4.23 -33.87 2.14
CA THR A 22 -3.11 -34.25 2.99
C THR A 22 -2.76 -33.00 3.78
N ILE A 23 -3.35 -32.87 4.97
CA ILE A 23 -3.09 -31.78 5.90
C ILE A 23 -1.63 -31.91 6.31
N ASP A 24 -0.82 -30.96 5.85
CA ASP A 24 0.61 -30.93 6.10
C ASP A 24 0.83 -30.40 7.52
N ILE A 25 0.79 -31.29 8.51
CA ILE A 25 0.87 -31.01 9.96
C ILE A 25 2.08 -30.13 10.30
N ALA A 26 3.16 -30.21 9.50
CA ALA A 26 4.34 -29.39 9.65
C ALA A 26 4.06 -27.90 9.37
N LYS A 27 3.28 -27.58 8.33
CA LYS A 27 2.90 -26.19 7.99
C LYS A 27 1.94 -25.60 9.01
N GLU A 28 1.00 -26.39 9.52
CA GLU A 28 0.11 -25.94 10.59
C GLU A 28 0.90 -25.62 11.86
N ARG A 29 1.85 -26.46 12.25
CA ARG A 29 2.72 -26.19 13.40
C ARG A 29 3.59 -24.96 13.20
N ALA A 30 4.20 -24.78 12.03
CA ALA A 30 5.01 -23.59 11.74
C ALA A 30 4.17 -22.28 11.80
N PHE A 31 2.92 -22.33 11.33
CA PHE A 31 1.99 -21.21 11.41
C PHE A 31 1.54 -20.90 12.85
N VAL A 32 1.25 -21.93 13.65
CA VAL A 32 0.75 -21.77 15.03
C VAL A 32 1.86 -21.39 16.01
N PHE A 33 3.04 -21.99 15.88
CA PHE A 33 4.16 -21.78 16.81
C PHE A 33 5.14 -20.69 16.34
N GLY A 34 4.94 -20.12 15.15
CA GLY A 34 5.64 -18.92 14.71
C GLY A 34 7.13 -19.13 14.49
N ASP A 35 7.52 -20.22 13.83
CA ASP A 35 8.89 -20.35 13.34
C ASP A 35 9.13 -19.30 12.26
N LYS A 36 9.86 -18.25 12.62
CA LYS A 36 10.18 -17.12 11.77
C LYS A 36 11.23 -17.54 10.75
N GLU A 37 10.77 -17.93 9.56
CA GLU A 37 11.64 -18.15 8.42
C GLU A 37 12.45 -16.86 8.14
N PRO A 38 13.78 -16.94 7.97
CA PRO A 38 14.59 -15.76 7.69
C PRO A 38 14.11 -15.11 6.39
N PRO A 39 13.93 -13.78 6.36
CA PRO A 39 13.39 -13.11 5.19
C PRO A 39 14.31 -13.38 3.99
N LYS A 40 13.71 -13.90 2.91
CA LYS A 40 14.33 -14.04 1.59
C LYS A 40 14.97 -12.70 1.20
N PRO A 41 16.22 -12.66 0.71
CA PRO A 41 16.87 -11.41 0.35
C PRO A 41 16.03 -10.67 -0.69
N ALA A 42 15.49 -9.52 -0.32
CA ALA A 42 14.84 -8.63 -1.27
C ALA A 42 15.91 -8.14 -2.26
N ALA A 43 15.54 -8.12 -3.55
CA ALA A 43 16.36 -7.57 -4.61
C ALA A 43 16.81 -6.13 -4.28
N PRO A 44 17.97 -5.67 -4.75
CA PRO A 44 18.53 -4.37 -4.39
C PRO A 44 17.59 -3.27 -4.87
N VAL A 45 16.84 -2.69 -3.93
CA VAL A 45 16.16 -1.42 -4.14
C VAL A 45 17.26 -0.38 -4.25
N VAL A 46 17.43 0.19 -5.45
CA VAL A 46 18.35 1.29 -5.68
C VAL A 46 17.95 2.39 -4.71
N ALA A 47 18.82 2.66 -3.73
CA ALA A 47 18.61 3.73 -2.77
C ALA A 47 18.70 5.06 -3.52
N THR A 48 17.55 5.57 -3.94
CA THR A 48 17.41 6.97 -4.30
C THR A 48 17.81 7.78 -3.07
N ALA A 49 18.73 8.74 -3.26
CA ALA A 49 19.23 9.58 -2.18
C ALA A 49 18.06 10.07 -1.34
N ALA A 50 18.11 9.80 -0.02
CA ALA A 50 17.01 10.13 0.88
C ALA A 50 16.78 11.64 0.88
N LEU A 51 15.76 12.08 0.15
CA LEU A 51 15.32 13.47 0.15
C LEU A 51 14.68 13.75 1.51
N ASN A 52 15.27 14.69 2.26
CA ASN A 52 14.72 15.15 3.53
C ASN A 52 13.47 15.98 3.25
N ARG A 53 12.29 15.37 3.40
CA ARG A 53 11.00 16.05 3.25
C ARG A 53 10.59 16.69 4.59
N VAL A 54 10.15 17.95 4.55
CA VAL A 54 9.70 18.72 5.72
C VAL A 54 8.21 19.04 5.56
N PRO A 55 7.37 18.89 6.61
CA PRO A 55 5.95 19.21 6.51
C PRO A 55 5.76 20.72 6.28
N ILE A 56 4.95 21.07 5.28
CA ILE A 56 4.48 22.43 5.03
C ILE A 56 2.96 22.46 5.14
N SER A 57 2.42 23.43 5.89
CA SER A 57 0.96 23.60 6.04
C SER A 57 0.52 24.94 5.48
N THR A 58 -0.35 24.92 4.47
CA THR A 58 -0.98 26.11 3.88
C THR A 58 -2.44 25.82 3.53
N ARG A 59 -3.28 26.87 3.46
CA ARG A 59 -4.64 26.74 2.97
C ARG A 59 -4.65 26.85 1.45
N ILE A 60 -5.42 26.00 0.78
CA ILE A 60 -5.64 26.03 -0.67
C ILE A 60 -7.14 26.12 -0.97
N ARG A 61 -7.48 26.47 -2.21
CA ARG A 61 -8.89 26.48 -2.66
C ARG A 61 -9.46 25.06 -2.67
N ASP A 62 -10.75 24.93 -2.36
CA ASP A 62 -11.45 23.63 -2.29
C ASP A 62 -11.45 22.88 -3.63
N ASP A 63 -11.63 23.59 -4.73
CA ASP A 63 -11.61 23.03 -6.08
C ASP A 63 -10.25 22.41 -6.43
N PHE A 64 -9.16 23.08 -6.06
CA PHE A 64 -7.80 22.56 -6.23
C PHE A 64 -7.55 21.32 -5.37
N ALA A 65 -8.00 21.33 -4.11
CA ALA A 65 -7.86 20.18 -3.23
C ALA A 65 -8.59 18.94 -3.77
N ARG A 66 -9.81 19.11 -4.30
CA ARG A 66 -10.60 18.03 -4.91
C ARG A 66 -9.95 17.52 -6.18
N ALA A 67 -9.56 18.42 -7.09
CA ALA A 67 -8.93 18.06 -8.35
C ALA A 67 -7.60 17.33 -8.14
N LEU A 68 -6.76 17.79 -7.20
CA LEU A 68 -5.48 17.18 -6.91
C LEU A 68 -5.63 15.75 -6.36
N LYS A 69 -6.57 15.53 -5.43
CA LYS A 69 -6.88 14.19 -4.90
C LYS A 69 -7.40 13.25 -5.99
N ARG A 70 -8.28 13.75 -6.85
CA ARG A 70 -8.81 12.98 -7.98
C ARG A 70 -7.69 12.59 -8.95
N ALA A 71 -6.85 13.54 -9.36
CA ALA A 71 -5.75 13.30 -10.27
C ALA A 71 -4.73 12.30 -9.70
N SER A 72 -4.40 12.41 -8.42
CA SER A 72 -3.54 11.45 -7.73
C SER A 72 -4.12 10.03 -7.80
N LEU A 73 -5.42 9.86 -7.50
CA LEU A 73 -6.08 8.55 -7.57
C LEU A 73 -6.14 7.99 -9.00
N GLU A 74 -6.53 8.81 -9.98
CA GLU A 74 -6.60 8.40 -11.39
C GLU A 74 -5.23 7.92 -11.89
N ARG A 75 -4.15 8.64 -11.56
CA ARG A 75 -2.79 8.26 -11.92
C ARG A 75 -2.31 6.98 -11.22
N GLN A 76 -2.70 6.76 -9.97
CA GLN A 76 -2.40 5.51 -9.27
C GLN A 76 -3.07 4.30 -9.95
N LEU A 77 -4.34 4.45 -10.37
CA LEU A 77 -5.07 3.41 -11.08
C LEU A 77 -4.47 3.13 -12.46
N GLU A 78 -3.95 4.16 -13.13
CA GLU A 78 -3.28 4.04 -14.42
C GLU A 78 -1.81 3.59 -14.32
N GLY A 79 -1.24 3.54 -13.11
CA GLY A 79 0.18 3.24 -12.90
C GLY A 79 1.13 4.30 -13.48
N ARG A 80 0.72 5.57 -13.54
CA ARG A 80 1.52 6.68 -14.10
C ARG A 80 2.20 7.50 -13.01
N GLU A 81 3.53 7.62 -13.06
CA GLU A 81 4.27 8.51 -12.15
C GLU A 81 4.41 9.94 -12.71
N PRO A 82 4.37 10.99 -11.87
CA PRO A 82 4.12 10.94 -10.42
C PRO A 82 2.64 10.74 -10.09
N ASN A 83 2.37 9.87 -9.12
CA ASN A 83 1.00 9.55 -8.68
C ASN A 83 0.66 10.01 -7.25
N THR A 84 1.65 10.35 -6.43
CA THR A 84 1.39 10.80 -5.06
C THR A 84 1.08 12.29 -5.02
N LEU A 85 0.27 12.72 -4.05
CA LEU A 85 0.00 14.15 -3.84
C LEU A 85 1.27 14.97 -3.66
N GLN A 86 2.25 14.40 -2.95
CA GLN A 86 3.52 15.07 -2.67
C GLN A 86 4.32 15.26 -3.95
N ASP A 87 4.48 14.22 -4.76
CA ASP A 87 5.31 14.29 -5.97
C ASP A 87 4.65 15.17 -7.04
N ILE A 88 3.32 15.10 -7.18
CA ILE A 88 2.58 16.01 -8.08
C ILE A 88 2.72 17.46 -7.62
N LEU A 89 2.69 17.70 -6.30
CA LEU A 89 2.87 19.05 -5.76
C LEU A 89 4.29 19.56 -6.00
N GLU A 90 5.31 18.74 -5.75
CA GLU A 90 6.73 19.08 -6.00
C GLU A 90 6.97 19.38 -7.48
N GLU A 91 6.49 18.54 -8.39
CA GLU A 91 6.60 18.75 -9.84
C GLU A 91 5.95 20.08 -10.29
N ALA A 92 4.85 20.49 -9.65
CA ALA A 92 4.16 21.72 -9.98
C ALA A 92 4.84 22.98 -9.41
N ILE A 93 5.38 22.91 -8.18
CA ILE A 93 5.99 24.07 -7.51
C ILE A 93 7.45 24.30 -7.91
N GLU A 94 8.19 23.24 -8.26
CA GLU A 94 9.61 23.32 -8.59
C GLU A 94 9.90 24.30 -9.76
N PRO A 95 9.17 24.26 -10.90
CA PRO A 95 9.40 25.20 -11.99
C PRO A 95 9.16 26.65 -11.57
N TRP A 96 8.13 26.90 -10.74
CA TRP A 96 7.82 28.24 -10.25
C TRP A 96 8.94 28.75 -9.32
N LEU A 97 9.46 27.91 -8.43
CA LEU A 97 10.56 28.28 -7.53
C LEU A 97 11.85 28.57 -8.29
N LYS A 98 12.18 27.75 -9.31
CA LYS A 98 13.35 27.97 -10.17
C LYS A 98 13.23 29.25 -10.99
N ALA A 99 12.08 29.46 -11.62
CA ALA A 99 11.84 30.65 -12.45
C ALA A 99 11.96 31.97 -11.66
N ASN A 100 11.67 31.95 -10.36
CA ASN A 100 11.78 33.11 -9.48
C ASN A 100 13.11 33.18 -8.70
N GLY A 101 14.04 32.25 -8.94
CA GLY A 101 15.35 32.25 -8.29
C GLY A 101 15.34 31.86 -6.80
N TYR A 102 14.26 31.23 -6.31
CA TYR A 102 14.18 30.72 -4.94
C TYR A 102 14.80 29.33 -4.77
N LEU A 103 14.97 28.61 -5.88
CA LEU A 103 15.58 27.29 -5.95
C LEU A 103 16.56 27.27 -7.12
N SER A 104 17.80 26.85 -6.87
CA SER A 104 18.88 26.73 -7.86
C SER A 104 18.95 25.32 -8.43
#